data_AF-A0A939G7T0-F1
#
_entry.id   AF-A0A939G7T0-F1
#
_cell.length_a   1.000
_cell.length_b   1.000
_cell.length_c   1.000
_cell.angle_alpha   90.00
_cell.angle_beta   90.00
_cell.angle_gamma   90.00
#
_symmetry.space_group_name_H-M   'P 1'
#
loop_
_entity.id
_entity.type
_entity.pdbx_description
1 polymer ?
#
loop_
_entity_poly.entity_id
_entity_poly.type
_entity_poly.pdbx_seq_one_letter_code
_entity_poly.pdbx_strand_id
1 'polypeptide(L)' 'MTAPKHLSNIQVELLKLYANDLPTEQLHEIKLMLARYFAQKATEAMDKQWDERGFTEQDMVNWTNEHNRQYKDTLTTGR' A
#
# COMPACT_ATOMS: atom_id res chain seq x y z
N MET A 1 25.50 11.02 -18.46
CA MET A 1 26.10 9.87 -17.75
C MET A 1 25.23 9.58 -16.53
N THR A 2 24.51 8.47 -16.53
CA THR A 2 23.65 8.06 -15.41
C THR A 2 24.53 7.49 -14.29
N ALA A 3 24.39 8.02 -13.07
CA ALA A 3 25.15 7.57 -11.90
C ALA A 3 24.90 6.07 -11.62
N PRO A 4 25.91 5.31 -11.15
CA PRO A 4 25.70 3.91 -10.77
C PRO A 4 24.67 3.86 -9.64
N LYS A 5 23.58 3.13 -9.87
CA LYS A 5 22.52 2.94 -8.89
C LYS A 5 23.04 2.00 -7.80
N HIS A 6 23.62 2.59 -6.75
CA HIS A 6 23.99 1.86 -5.55
C HIS A 6 22.74 1.20 -4.96
N LEU A 7 22.86 -0.06 -4.55
CA LEU A 7 21.78 -0.77 -3.87
C LEU A 7 21.43 -0.07 -2.56
N SER A 8 20.14 0.04 -2.25
CA SER A 8 19.69 0.54 -0.96
C SER A 8 20.05 -0.46 0.15
N ASN A 9 20.15 0.03 1.39
CA ASN A 9 20.51 -0.82 2.54
C ASN A 9 19.63 -2.07 2.63
N ILE A 10 18.32 -1.95 2.41
CA ILE A 10 17.40 -3.09 2.45
C ILE A 10 17.65 -4.09 1.31
N GLN A 11 18.04 -3.61 0.12
CA GLN A 11 18.40 -4.49 -0.99
C GLN A 11 19.65 -5.30 -0.67
N VAL A 12 20.65 -4.69 -0.03
CA VAL A 12 21.88 -5.36 0.41
C VAL A 12 21.57 -6.41 1.49
N GLU A 13 20.75 -6.08 2.48
CA GLU A 13 20.39 -7.03 3.55
C GLU A 13 19.57 -8.22 3.03
N LEU A 14 18.64 -8.00 2.09
CA LEU A 14 17.91 -9.10 1.44
C LEU A 14 18.85 -10.04 0.67
N LEU A 15 19.87 -9.50 -0.01
CA LEU A 15 20.86 -10.33 -0.69
C LEU A 15 21.69 -11.18 0.29
N LYS A 16 22.10 -10.61 1.43
CA LYS A 16 22.78 -11.38 2.49
C LYS A 16 21.88 -12.46 3.07
N LEU A 17 20.59 -12.18 3.21
CA LEU A 17 19.60 -13.13 3.69
C LEU A 17 19.46 -14.32 2.73
N TYR A 18 19.39 -14.06 1.42
CA TYR A 18 19.31 -15.10 0.37
C TYR A 18 20.60 -15.92 0.20
N ALA A 19 21.75 -15.39 0.59
CA ALA A 19 23.03 -16.10 0.49
C ALA A 19 23.09 -17.39 1.35
N ASN A 20 22.15 -17.58 2.29
CA ASN A 20 22.09 -18.75 3.16
C ASN A 20 21.17 -19.87 2.63
N ASP A 21 20.81 -19.84 1.34
CA ASP A 21 19.96 -20.83 0.68
C ASP A 21 18.66 -21.12 1.46
N LEU A 22 17.93 -20.04 1.76
CA LEU A 22 16.72 -20.12 2.56
C LEU A 22 15.64 -20.95 1.85
N PRO A 23 14.96 -21.85 2.57
CA PRO A 23 13.79 -22.54 2.05
C PRO A 23 12.74 -21.54 1.55
N THR A 24 12.08 -21.87 0.44
CA THR A 24 11.02 -21.04 -0.16
C THR A 24 9.92 -20.67 0.84
N GLU A 25 9.63 -21.54 1.80
CA GLU A 25 8.64 -21.30 2.86
C GLU A 25 9.05 -20.15 3.79
N GLN A 26 10.32 -20.09 4.20
CA GLN A 26 10.82 -18.96 5.01
C GLN A 26 10.81 -17.65 4.22
N LEU A 27 11.08 -17.70 2.91
CA LEU A 27 10.93 -16.52 2.04
C LEU A 27 9.48 -16.02 2.00
N HIS A 28 8.51 -16.95 2.00
CA HIS A 28 7.09 -16.60 2.04
C HIS A 28 6.71 -15.98 3.40
N GLU A 29 7.19 -16.55 4.50
CA GLU A 29 6.98 -16.00 5.85
C GLU A 29 7.53 -14.58 6.00
N ILE A 30 8.74 -14.32 5.51
CA ILE A 30 9.36 -12.98 5.53
C ILE A 30 8.53 -11.99 4.71
N LYS A 31 8.05 -12.39 3.53
CA LYS A 31 7.16 -11.55 2.70
C LYS A 31 5.86 -11.24 3.43
N LEU A 32 5.26 -12.23 4.09
CA LEU A 32 4.03 -12.05 4.84
C LEU A 32 4.23 -11.14 6.05
N MET A 33 5.35 -11.26 6.76
CA MET A 33 5.72 -10.38 7.87
C MET A 33 5.83 -8.92 7.40
N LEU A 34 6.53 -8.68 6.29
CA LEU A 34 6.65 -7.34 5.70
C LEU A 34 5.29 -6.79 5.25
N ALA A 35 4.46 -7.62 4.61
CA ALA A 35 3.13 -7.22 4.18
C ALA A 35 2.25 -6.80 5.36
N ARG A 36 2.26 -7.56 6.46
CA ARG A 36 1.54 -7.23 7.69
C ARG A 36 2.04 -5.92 8.30
N TYR A 37 3.35 -5.73 8.37
CA TYR A 37 3.95 -4.49 8.88
C TYR A 37 3.49 -3.26 8.09
N PHE A 38 3.55 -3.31 6.75
CA PHE A 38 3.12 -2.19 5.93
C PHE A 38 1.60 -1.97 5.97
N ALA A 39 0.80 -3.03 6.02
CA ALA A 39 -0.64 -2.91 6.20
C ALA A 39 -0.98 -2.20 7.52
N GLN A 40 -0.35 -2.61 8.62
CA GLN A 40 -0.53 -1.96 9.92
C GLN A 40 -0.11 -0.48 9.87
N LYS A 41 1.05 -0.17 9.26
CA LYS A 41 1.49 1.24 9.12
C LYS A 41 0.55 2.08 8.26
N ALA A 42 -0.03 1.49 7.21
CA ALA A 42 -1.03 2.16 6.40
C ALA A 42 -2.30 2.46 7.20
N THR A 43 -2.80 1.48 7.98
CA THR A 43 -3.94 1.66 8.88
C THR A 43 -3.66 2.75 9.92
N GLU A 44 -2.53 2.69 10.63
CA GLU A 44 -2.15 3.71 11.62
C GLU A 44 -2.06 5.11 10.99
N ALA A 45 -1.53 5.23 9.77
CA ALA A 45 -1.45 6.49 9.06
C ALA A 45 -2.84 7.00 8.63
N MET A 46 -3.73 6.10 8.21
CA MET A 46 -5.12 6.44 7.89
C MET A 46 -5.87 6.90 9.14
N ASP A 47 -5.81 6.16 10.24
CA ASP A 47 -6.44 6.52 11.51
C ASP A 47 -5.96 7.89 11.99
N LYS A 48 -4.64 8.13 11.97
CA LYS A 48 -4.07 9.43 12.32
C LYS A 48 -4.59 10.56 11.41
N GLN A 49 -4.62 10.35 10.09
CA GLN A 49 -5.17 11.34 9.16
C GLN A 49 -6.68 11.54 9.35
N TRP A 50 -7.40 10.48 9.74
CA TRP A 50 -8.84 10.50 10.03
C TRP A 50 -9.13 11.40 11.24
N ASP A 51 -8.39 11.20 12.31
CA ASP A 51 -8.49 11.98 13.55
C ASP A 51 -8.05 13.44 13.34
N GLU A 52 -6.92 13.66 12.65
CA GLU A 52 -6.37 15.00 12.42
C GLU A 52 -7.24 15.87 11.49
N ARG A 53 -7.93 15.25 10.53
CA ARG A 53 -8.81 15.95 9.59
C ARG A 53 -10.28 15.97 10.02
N GLY A 54 -10.61 15.26 11.10
CA GLY A 54 -11.98 15.16 11.63
C GLY A 54 -12.94 14.48 10.66
N PHE A 55 -12.45 13.51 9.89
CA PHE A 55 -13.30 12.78 8.96
C PHE A 55 -14.37 12.00 9.70
N THR A 56 -15.57 11.98 9.13
CA THR A 56 -16.74 11.31 9.70
C THR A 56 -17.01 10.01 8.95
N GLU A 57 -17.78 9.10 9.55
CA GLU A 57 -18.27 7.91 8.83
C GLU A 57 -18.95 8.27 7.50
N GLN A 58 -19.55 9.46 7.42
CA GLN A 58 -20.15 9.98 6.20
C GLN A 58 -19.12 10.26 5.09
N ASP A 59 -17.89 10.64 5.42
CA ASP A 59 -16.82 10.84 4.44
C ASP A 59 -16.37 9.50 3.83
N MET A 60 -16.36 8.43 4.63
CA MET A 60 -16.14 7.06 4.15
C MET A 60 -17.21 6.64 3.13
N VAL A 61 -18.47 6.91 3.46
CA VAL A 61 -19.62 6.64 2.59
C VAL A 61 -19.53 7.48 1.31
N ASN A 62 -19.09 8.74 1.42
CA ASN A 62 -18.94 9.63 0.27
C ASN A 62 -17.84 9.15 -0.69
N TRP A 63 -16.69 8.69 -0.20
CA TRP A 63 -15.60 8.12 -1.01
C TRP A 63 -15.98 6.79 -1.65
N THR A 64 -16.68 5.93 -0.92
CA THR A 64 -17.19 4.64 -1.45
C THR A 64 -18.16 4.87 -2.62
N ASN A 65 -18.99 5.92 -2.52
CA ASN A 65 -19.95 6.30 -3.55
C ASN A 65 -19.36 7.16 -4.68
N GLU A 66 -18.14 7.67 -4.55
CA GLU A 66 -17.48 8.51 -5.56
C GLU A 66 -17.19 7.70 -6.84
N HIS A 67 -16.84 6.43 -6.70
CA HIS A 67 -16.71 5.49 -7.82
C HIS A 67 -18.03 5.24 -8.57
N ASN A 68 -19.18 5.41 -7.91
CA ASN A 68 -20.51 5.24 -8.52
C ASN A 68 -21.00 6.48 -9.29
N ARG A 69 -20.37 7.66 -9.13
CA ARG A 69 -20.76 8.88 -9.85
C ARG A 69 -20.30 8.84 -11.31
N GLN A 70 -19.06 8.38 -11.55
CA GLN A 70 -18.49 8.20 -12.89
C GLN A 70 -19.34 7.30 -13.81
N TYR A 71 -20.08 6.34 -13.23
CA TYR A 71 -20.95 5.43 -14.01
C TYR A 71 -22.27 6.08 -14.46
N LYS A 72 -22.83 7.04 -13.71
CA LYS A 72 -24.13 7.66 -14.05
C LYS A 72 -24.01 8.81 -15.05
N ASP A 73 -22.89 9.53 -15.04
CA ASP A 73 -22.67 10.68 -15.92
C ASP A 73 -22.44 10.28 -17.39
N THR A 74 -21.97 9.06 -17.64
CA THR A 74 -21.81 8.49 -18.99
C THR A 74 -23.12 7.99 -19.61
N LEU A 75 -24.17 7.77 -18.81
CA LEU A 75 -25.49 7.29 -19.27
C LEU A 75 -26.52 8.42 -19.50
N THR A 76 -26.20 9.66 -19.13
CA THR A 76 -27.10 10.82 -19.28
C THR A 76 -26.63 11.85 -20.30
N THR A 77 -25.39 11.74 -20.81
CA THR A 77 -24.83 12.62 -21.86
C THR A 77 -25.05 12.07 -23.29
N GLY A 78 -26.04 11.19 -23.45
CA GLY A 78 -26.42 10.60 -24.73
C GLY A 78 -27.92 10.73 -24.96
N ARG A 79 -28.42 11.95 -25.15
CA ARG A 79 -29.74 12.22 -25.70
C ARG A 79 -29.69 13.36 -26.69
#